data_AF-A0A1C2AQ42-F1
#
_entry.id   AF-A0A1C2AQ42-F1
#
_cell.length_a   1.000
_cell.length_b   1.000
_cell.length_c   1.000
_cell.angle_alpha   90.00
_cell.angle_beta   90.00
_cell.angle_gamma   90.00
#
_symmetry.space_group_name_H-M   'P 1'
#
loop_
_entity.id
_entity.type
_entity.pdbx_description
1 polymer ?
#
loop_
_entity_poly.entity_id
_entity_poly.type
_entity_poly.pdbx_seq_one_letter_code
_entity_poly.pdbx_strand_id
1 'polypeptide(L)'
;MLVDDLSDTGLTLNKSIEWLKEYEPVKELAKKFVNKTFNPRVIKKMGDEETILYLSELRQIGRWSAEMILLFTYNRSNIWPVQDIGLLRAIS
;
A
#
# COMPACT_ATOMS: atom_id res chain seq x y z
N MET A 1 5.14 7.83 -5.97
CA MET A 1 6.58 8.00 -5.68
C MET A 1 7.08 6.63 -5.30
N LEU A 2 7.60 5.90 -6.28
CA LEU A 2 8.21 4.59 -6.02
C LEU A 2 9.49 4.83 -5.18
N VAL A 3 9.94 3.84 -4.43
CA VAL A 3 11.15 3.96 -3.61
C VAL A 3 12.37 4.41 -4.43
N ASP A 4 12.37 4.10 -5.73
CA ASP A 4 13.39 4.48 -6.70
C ASP A 4 13.41 6.00 -7.00
N ASP A 5 12.25 6.69 -6.95
CA ASP A 5 12.18 8.15 -7.17
C ASP A 5 12.95 8.91 -6.06
N LEU A 6 13.01 8.35 -4.84
CA LEU A 6 13.67 8.99 -3.71
C LEU A 6 15.20 8.96 -3.84
N SER A 7 15.77 7.91 -4.44
CA SER A 7 17.22 7.85 -4.69
C SER A 7 17.67 8.87 -5.74
N ASP A 8 16.83 9.13 -6.76
CA ASP A 8 17.14 10.06 -7.85
C ASP A 8 17.10 11.53 -7.41
N THR A 9 16.51 11.83 -6.25
CA THR A 9 16.51 13.19 -5.67
C THR A 9 17.81 13.60 -4.98
N GLY A 10 18.79 12.70 -4.85
CA GLY A 10 20.00 12.93 -4.06
C GLY A 10 19.75 12.92 -2.53
N LEU A 11 18.61 12.39 -2.08
CA LEU A 11 18.34 12.16 -0.67
C LEU A 11 19.21 11.01 -0.14
N THR A 12 19.96 11.28 0.93
CA THR A 12 20.62 10.22 1.69
C THR A 12 19.58 9.40 2.47
N LEU A 13 19.91 8.15 2.81
CA LEU A 13 19.03 7.29 3.62
C LEU A 13 18.56 7.97 4.92
N ASN A 14 19.44 8.74 5.57
CA ASN A 14 19.06 9.46 6.80
C ASN A 14 18.02 10.54 6.52
N LYS A 15 18.17 11.29 5.42
CA LYS A 15 17.18 12.31 5.01
C LYS A 15 15.85 11.68 4.64
N SER A 16 15.84 10.49 4.02
CA SER A 16 14.58 9.82 3.68
C SER A 16 13.86 9.30 4.92
N ILE A 17 14.59 8.79 5.92
CA ILE A 17 14.02 8.41 7.22
C ILE A 17 13.43 9.62 7.94
N GLU A 18 14.15 10.75 7.98
CA GLU A 18 13.64 12.00 8.57
C GLU A 18 12.37 12.48 7.85
N TRP A 19 12.37 12.46 6.53
CA TRP A 19 11.19 12.82 5.75
C TRP A 19 10.00 11.89 6.02
N LEU A 20 10.21 10.58 6.05
CA LEU A 20 9.15 9.59 6.33
C LEU A 20 8.56 9.75 7.73
N LYS A 21 9.39 10.14 8.73
CA LYS A 21 8.91 10.45 10.08
C LYS A 21 7.95 11.65 10.08
N GLU A 22 8.19 12.62 9.20
CA GLU A 22 7.35 13.81 9.08
C GLU A 22 6.16 13.68 8.12
N TYR A 23 6.14 12.63 7.29
CA TYR A 23 5.09 12.40 6.32
C TYR A 23 3.76 11.99 6.96
N GLU A 24 2.75 12.86 6.87
CA GLU A 24 1.47 12.71 7.56
C GLU A 24 0.74 11.37 7.32
N PRO A 25 0.68 10.82 6.09
CA PRO A 25 0.01 9.53 5.86
C PRO A 25 0.64 8.36 6.65
N VAL A 26 1.96 8.38 6.84
CA VAL A 26 2.66 7.38 7.67
C VAL A 26 2.31 7.58 9.15
N LYS A 27 2.27 8.83 9.63
CA LYS A 27 1.86 9.14 11.01
C LYS A 27 0.41 8.72 11.28
N GLU A 28 -0.51 9.00 10.36
CA GLU A 28 -1.92 8.60 10.48
C GLU A 28 -2.08 7.08 10.53
N LEU A 29 -1.38 6.35 9.64
CA LEU A 29 -1.38 4.90 9.66
C LEU A 29 -0.85 4.36 11.00
N ALA A 30 0.28 4.89 11.48
CA ALA A 30 0.85 4.50 12.77
C ALA A 30 -0.12 4.74 13.94
N LYS A 31 -0.83 5.88 13.95
CA LYS A 31 -1.89 6.16 14.94
C LYS A 31 -3.02 5.14 14.87
N LYS A 32 -3.48 4.77 13.65
CA LYS A 32 -4.52 3.73 13.48
C LYS A 32 -4.08 2.37 14.01
N PHE A 33 -2.80 2.01 13.85
CA PHE A 33 -2.21 0.80 14.43
C PHE A 33 -2.20 0.83 15.96
N VAL A 34 -1.70 1.92 16.57
CA VAL A 34 -1.63 2.07 18.03
C VAL A 34 -3.03 2.08 18.66
N ASN A 35 -3.98 2.79 18.04
CA ASN A 35 -5.37 2.87 18.50
C ASN A 35 -6.19 1.61 18.20
N LYS A 36 -5.60 0.59 17.58
CA LYS A 36 -6.25 -0.67 17.16
C LYS A 36 -7.46 -0.47 16.22
N THR A 37 -7.56 0.68 15.56
CA THR A 37 -8.59 0.94 14.55
C THR A 37 -8.22 0.33 13.20
N PHE A 38 -6.95 -0.01 13.00
CA PHE A 38 -6.49 -0.84 11.90
C PHE A 38 -5.84 -2.12 12.43
N ASN A 39 -6.24 -3.28 11.91
CA ASN A 39 -5.72 -4.58 12.32
C ASN A 39 -5.39 -5.43 11.09
N PRO A 40 -4.12 -5.57 10.69
CA PRO A 40 -3.77 -6.35 9.52
C PRO A 40 -3.98 -7.87 9.68
N ARG A 41 -4.18 -8.37 10.91
CA ARG A 41 -4.35 -9.83 11.13
C ARG A 41 -5.67 -10.36 10.58
N VAL A 42 -6.69 -9.50 10.48
CA VAL A 42 -8.01 -9.88 9.95
C VAL A 42 -7.97 -10.06 8.43
N ILE A 43 -7.02 -9.41 7.74
CA ILE A 43 -6.87 -9.46 6.29
C ILE A 43 -6.67 -10.89 5.80
N LYS A 44 -5.99 -11.77 6.56
CA LYS A 44 -5.82 -13.18 6.16
C LYS A 44 -7.12 -14.00 6.14
N LYS A 45 -8.16 -13.53 6.83
CA LYS A 45 -9.45 -14.25 6.97
C LYS A 45 -10.58 -13.61 6.16
N MET A 46 -10.44 -12.34 5.78
CA MET A 46 -11.42 -11.60 4.99
C MET A 46 -11.48 -12.06 3.52
N GLY A 47 -12.62 -11.86 2.86
CA GLY A 47 -12.75 -12.05 1.41
C GLY A 47 -11.97 -10.99 0.63
N ASP A 48 -11.71 -11.22 -0.66
CA ASP A 48 -10.91 -10.29 -1.49
C ASP A 48 -11.54 -8.90 -1.56
N GLU A 49 -12.81 -8.80 -1.97
CA GLU A 49 -13.51 -7.51 -2.08
C GLU A 49 -13.67 -6.79 -0.73
N GLU A 50 -13.98 -7.54 0.33
CA GLU A 50 -14.03 -6.99 1.68
C GLU A 50 -12.68 -6.41 2.11
N THR A 51 -11.60 -7.13 1.80
CA THR A 51 -10.24 -6.69 2.10
C THR A 51 -9.84 -5.45 1.29
N ILE A 52 -10.22 -5.41 0.00
CA ILE A 52 -9.96 -4.25 -0.86
C ILE A 52 -10.64 -3.02 -0.29
N LEU A 53 -11.91 -3.13 0.12
CA LEU A 53 -12.64 -2.03 0.75
C LEU A 53 -11.99 -1.62 2.08
N TYR A 54 -11.66 -2.58 2.94
CA TYR A 54 -11.02 -2.33 4.23
C TYR A 54 -9.66 -1.60 4.09
N LEU A 55 -8.83 -2.03 3.14
CA LEU A 55 -7.55 -1.36 2.85
C LEU A 55 -7.77 0.03 2.25
N SER A 56 -8.81 0.20 1.43
CA SER A 56 -9.13 1.48 0.78
C SER A 56 -9.61 2.57 1.75
N GLU A 57 -9.93 2.22 3.01
CA GLU A 57 -10.20 3.19 4.08
C GLU A 57 -8.93 3.87 4.62
N LEU A 58 -7.75 3.37 4.25
CA LEU A 58 -6.49 4.01 4.58
C LEU A 58 -6.22 5.17 3.63
N ARG A 59 -5.78 6.31 4.18
CA ARG A 59 -5.46 7.50 3.40
C ARG A 59 -4.42 7.14 2.33
N GLN A 60 -4.69 7.50 1.07
CA GLN A 60 -3.87 7.23 -0.12
C GLN A 60 -3.82 5.76 -0.60
N ILE A 61 -4.58 4.86 0.02
CA ILE A 61 -4.76 3.51 -0.50
C ILE A 61 -6.08 3.49 -1.26
N GLY A 62 -6.01 3.36 -2.59
CA GLY A 62 -7.18 3.12 -3.43
C GLY A 62 -7.28 1.64 -3.81
N ARG A 63 -8.29 1.29 -4.61
CA ARG A 63 -8.52 -0.09 -5.07
C ARG A 63 -7.28 -0.72 -5.68
N TRP A 64 -6.64 -0.06 -6.65
CA TRP A 64 -5.43 -0.57 -7.29
C TRP A 64 -4.31 -0.83 -6.29
N SER A 65 -4.02 0.09 -5.37
CA SER A 65 -3.01 -0.10 -4.33
C SER A 65 -3.35 -1.25 -3.37
N ALA A 66 -4.64 -1.41 -3.03
CA ALA A 66 -5.12 -2.51 -2.19
C ALA A 66 -4.96 -3.87 -2.90
N GLU A 67 -5.31 -3.94 -4.19
CA GLU A 67 -5.09 -5.12 -5.04
C GLU A 67 -3.60 -5.49 -5.09
N MET A 68 -2.71 -4.50 -5.26
CA MET A 68 -1.26 -4.72 -5.24
C MET A 68 -0.74 -5.22 -3.89
N ILE A 69 -1.24 -4.65 -2.78
CA ILE A 69 -0.91 -5.14 -1.43
C ILE A 69 -1.33 -6.60 -1.29
N LEU A 70 -2.51 -6.98 -1.77
CA LEU A 70 -3.01 -8.34 -1.63
C LEU A 70 -2.22 -9.34 -2.48
N LEU A 71 -1.85 -8.94 -3.69
CA LEU A 71 -1.05 -9.76 -4.59
C LEU A 71 0.35 -10.01 -4.00
N PHE A 72 1.08 -8.95 -3.63
CA PHE A 72 2.50 -9.07 -3.23
C PHE A 72 2.73 -9.34 -1.75
N THR A 73 1.88 -8.82 -0.86
CA THR A 73 2.06 -8.97 0.60
C THR A 73 1.32 -10.18 1.15
N TYR A 74 0.13 -10.46 0.63
CA TYR A 74 -0.72 -11.56 1.12
C TYR A 74 -0.75 -12.78 0.19
N ASN A 75 -0.02 -12.74 -0.93
CA ASN A 75 0.09 -13.82 -1.91
C ASN A 75 -1.27 -14.32 -2.42
N ARG A 76 -2.22 -13.39 -2.63
CA ARG A 76 -3.54 -13.68 -3.20
C ARG A 76 -3.46 -13.65 -4.72
N SER A 77 -3.07 -14.77 -5.32
CA SER A 77 -2.83 -14.90 -6.76
C SER A 77 -4.09 -14.83 -7.65
N ASN A 78 -5.28 -14.87 -7.04
CA ASN A 78 -6.55 -14.76 -7.73
C ASN A 78 -7.01 -13.30 -7.93
N ILE A 79 -6.22 -12.31 -7.49
CA ILE A 79 -6.48 -10.89 -7.68
C ILE A 79 -5.68 -10.38 -8.88
N TRP A 80 -6.38 -9.82 -9.85
CA TRP A 80 -5.78 -9.24 -11.04
C TRP A 80 -6.04 -7.73 -11.09
N PRO A 81 -5.00 -6.87 -10.97
CA PRO A 81 -5.18 -5.43 -10.95
C PRO A 81 -5.44 -4.91 -12.36
N VAL A 82 -6.69 -5.00 -12.82
CA VAL A 82 -7.10 -4.63 -14.18
C VAL A 82 -6.86 -3.16 -14.54
N GLN A 83 -6.68 -2.30 -13.54
CA GLN A 83 -6.37 -0.88 -13.72
C GLN A 83 -4.88 -0.61 -13.94
N ASP A 84 -4.03 -1.63 -13.85
CA ASP A 84 -2.60 -1.49 -14.08
C ASP A 84 -2.27 -1.40 -15.58
N ILE A 85 -1.96 -0.18 -16.05
CA ILE A 85 -1.63 0.08 -17.46
C ILE A 85 -0.36 -0.68 -17.89
N GLY A 86 0.61 -0.85 -16.98
CA GLY A 86 1.85 -1.57 -17.28
C GLY A 86 1.58 -3.05 -17.53
N LEU A 87 0.75 -3.67 -16.67
CA LEU A 87 0.29 -5.04 -16.83
C LEU A 87 -0.51 -5.22 -18.12
N LEU A 88 -1.47 -4.34 -18.39
CA LEU A 88 -2.27 -4.38 -19.62
C LEU A 88 -1.41 -4.27 -20.88
N ARG A 89 -0.35 -3.45 -20.85
CA ARG A 89 0.61 -3.34 -21.96
C ARG A 89 1.50 -4.56 -22.12
N ALA A 90 1.86 -5.24 -21.04
CA ALA A 90 2.74 -6.40 -21.09
C ALA A 90 2.03 -7.66 -21.63
N ILE A 91 0.71 -7.73 -21.50
CA ILE A 91 -0.12 -8.86 -21.99
C ILE A 91 -0.78 -8.60 -23.35
N SER A 92 -0.75 -7.36 -23.85
CA SER A 92 -1.28 -6.97 -25.16
C SER A 92 -0.28 -7.21 -26.28
#